data_AF-A0A7R9F2W6-F1
#
_entry.id   AF-A0A7R9F2W6-F1
#
_cell.length_a   1.000
_cell.length_b   1.000
_cell.length_c   1.000
_cell.angle_alpha   90.00
_cell.angle_beta   90.00
_cell.angle_gamma   90.00
#
_symmetry.space_group_name_H-M   'P 1'
#
loop_
_entity.id
_entity.type
_entity.pdbx_description
1 polymer ?
#
loop_
_entity_poly.entity_id
_entity_poly.type
_entity_poly.pdbx_seq_one_letter_code
_entity_poly.pdbx_strand_id
1 'polypeptide(L)'
;MEWAHTAWNMIKQNNNTRAWSQQDLSGLTRMAEIPTIPQFFAGRHVFITGASGFMGKVLVEKLLRSCPDIAKIYILMRAKRGKSPLDRLQTITNMELFDRMKQEQPHALEKLVVVTGDAIKPGLGLLAEDRQILEERVSIIFHVAASVRFDDSITYAVNMNVRGTREVAELALKMKNLVVLLHVSTTYCNTDREVIDEVIYPPHGDWKKSIEMVENIDEAVLRLITPKILGGLPNTYTYTKSLAEHLIKDYSEKIPAVIFRPSIVISTLDEPIKGWIDNFNGPVGLMVAGGKGIVHCFLADEDITSDYVPVDIAIKSMITAAWYRGSKR
;
A
#
# COMPACT_ATOMS: atom_id res chain seq x y z
N MET A 1 18.01 2.26 -13.22
CA MET A 1 18.73 1.51 -14.28
C MET A 1 20.15 2.02 -14.50
N GLU A 2 20.43 3.32 -14.39
CA GLU A 2 21.79 3.86 -14.46
C GLU A 2 22.77 3.26 -13.44
N TRP A 3 22.33 2.96 -12.21
CA TRP A 3 23.20 2.42 -11.15
C TRP A 3 23.78 1.02 -11.46
N ALA A 4 23.00 0.15 -12.10
CA ALA A 4 23.47 -1.19 -12.51
C ALA A 4 24.47 -1.09 -13.67
N HIS A 5 24.25 -0.11 -14.55
CA HIS A 5 25.15 0.20 -15.66
C HIS A 5 26.48 0.79 -15.17
N THR A 6 26.44 1.68 -14.17
CA THR A 6 27.64 2.27 -13.55
C THR A 6 28.46 1.21 -12.80
N ALA A 7 27.81 0.36 -11.99
CA ALA A 7 28.50 -0.72 -11.27
C ALA A 7 29.13 -1.75 -12.23
N TRP A 8 28.43 -2.13 -13.29
CA TRP A 8 28.95 -3.05 -14.31
C TRP A 8 30.11 -2.46 -15.12
N ASN A 9 30.06 -1.16 -15.44
CA ASN A 9 31.14 -0.46 -16.14
C ASN A 9 32.38 -0.28 -15.26
N MET A 10 32.21 -0.07 -13.95
CA MET A 10 33.33 -0.02 -12.98
C MET A 10 34.03 -1.38 -12.84
N ILE A 11 33.28 -2.49 -12.85
CA ILE A 11 33.84 -3.85 -12.80
C ILE A 11 34.60 -4.17 -14.09
N LYS A 12 34.11 -3.74 -15.26
CA LYS A 12 34.79 -3.97 -16.54
C LYS A 12 36.08 -3.16 -16.71
N GLN A 13 36.16 -1.94 -16.17
CA GLN A 13 37.35 -1.08 -16.31
C GLN A 13 38.54 -1.54 -15.45
N ASN A 14 38.34 -2.41 -14.45
CA ASN A 14 39.35 -2.76 -13.44
C ASN A 14 40.01 -4.15 -13.62
N ASN A 15 39.87 -4.79 -14.78
CA ASN A 15 40.70 -5.95 -15.13
C ASN A 15 42.18 -5.59 -15.43
N ASN A 16 42.56 -4.31 -15.28
CA ASN A 16 43.95 -3.88 -15.20
C ASN A 16 44.25 -3.31 -13.81
N THR A 17 45.30 -3.87 -13.22
CA THR A 17 45.93 -3.58 -11.92
C THR A 17 46.04 -2.09 -11.54
N ARG A 18 44.95 -1.51 -11.00
CA ARG A 18 45.01 -0.24 -10.27
C ARG A 18 44.58 -0.44 -8.82
N ALA A 19 45.43 0.00 -7.88
CA ALA A 19 45.09 -0.01 -6.46
C ALA A 19 43.93 0.95 -6.18
N TRP A 20 42.94 0.47 -5.42
CA TRP A 20 41.73 1.22 -5.06
C TRP A 20 42.06 2.51 -4.32
N SER A 21 41.44 3.62 -4.71
CA SER A 21 41.63 4.89 -4.00
C SER A 21 40.85 4.91 -2.68
N GLN A 22 41.24 5.79 -1.76
CA GLN A 22 40.56 5.97 -0.47
C GLN A 22 39.10 6.43 -0.65
N GLN A 23 38.79 7.07 -1.78
CA GLN A 23 37.44 7.48 -2.17
C GLN A 23 36.61 6.30 -2.68
N ASP A 24 37.19 5.38 -3.46
CA ASP A 24 36.53 4.14 -3.89
C ASP A 24 36.24 3.23 -2.70
N LEU A 25 37.22 3.12 -1.79
CA LEU A 25 37.05 2.42 -0.52
C LEU A 25 36.00 3.10 0.35
N SER A 26 35.92 4.43 0.41
CA SER A 26 34.86 5.13 1.16
C SER A 26 33.46 4.94 0.57
N GLY A 27 33.34 4.81 -0.75
CA GLY A 27 32.09 4.47 -1.44
C GLY A 27 31.65 3.04 -1.15
N LEU A 28 32.59 2.09 -1.14
CA LEU A 28 32.38 0.70 -0.73
C LEU A 28 32.09 0.57 0.79
N THR A 29 32.74 1.39 1.62
CA THR A 29 32.51 1.44 3.08
C THR A 29 31.13 2.03 3.41
N ARG A 30 30.63 2.99 2.62
CA ARG A 30 29.23 3.48 2.71
C ARG A 30 28.19 2.44 2.28
N MET A 31 28.53 1.52 1.37
CA MET A 31 27.65 0.41 0.98
C MET A 31 27.56 -0.69 2.05
N ALA A 32 28.49 -0.72 3.01
CA ALA A 32 28.49 -1.68 4.13
C ALA A 32 27.49 -1.33 5.25
N GLU A 33 26.79 -0.19 5.20
CA GLU A 33 25.89 0.27 6.29
C GLU A 33 24.39 0.19 5.99
N ILE A 34 23.96 -0.15 4.76
CA ILE A 34 22.53 -0.27 4.45
C ILE A 34 22.08 -1.69 4.81
N PRO A 35 21.17 -1.87 5.79
CA PRO A 35 20.71 -3.21 6.16
C PRO A 35 20.00 -3.85 4.97
N THR A 36 20.11 -5.17 4.82
CA THR A 36 19.23 -5.92 3.91
C THR A 36 17.76 -5.76 4.31
N ILE A 37 16.81 -6.04 3.42
CA ILE A 37 15.37 -5.95 3.73
C ILE A 37 15.02 -6.74 5.01
N PRO A 38 15.39 -8.03 5.19
CA PRO A 38 15.11 -8.74 6.44
C PRO A 38 15.72 -8.07 7.68
N GLN A 39 16.97 -7.58 7.60
CA GLN A 39 17.63 -6.87 8.70
C GLN A 39 16.95 -5.52 9.03
N PHE A 40 16.39 -4.83 8.03
CA PHE A 40 15.59 -3.64 8.26
C PHE A 40 14.25 -3.95 8.93
N PHE A 41 13.68 -5.13 8.74
CA PHE A 41 12.44 -5.51 9.44
C PHE A 41 12.69 -6.20 10.79
N ALA A 42 13.90 -6.70 11.03
CA ALA A 42 14.29 -7.37 12.27
C ALA A 42 14.04 -6.51 13.52
N GLY A 43 13.39 -7.09 14.53
CA GLY A 43 13.04 -6.46 15.80
C GLY A 43 12.00 -5.34 15.71
N ARG A 44 11.54 -4.96 14.51
CA ARG A 44 10.59 -3.86 14.33
C ARG A 44 9.14 -4.33 14.42
N HIS A 45 8.27 -3.38 14.75
CA HIS A 45 6.83 -3.56 14.79
C HIS A 45 6.19 -2.86 13.59
N VAL A 46 5.34 -3.59 12.87
CA VAL A 46 4.67 -3.11 11.65
C VAL A 46 3.18 -2.92 11.91
N PHE A 47 2.60 -1.82 11.47
CA PHE A 47 1.15 -1.61 11.47
C PHE A 47 0.61 -1.62 10.03
N ILE A 48 -0.40 -2.46 9.78
CA ILE A 48 -1.01 -2.63 8.47
C ILE A 48 -2.51 -2.34 8.56
N THR A 49 -2.96 -1.37 7.78
CA THR A 49 -4.39 -1.20 7.51
C THR A 49 -4.74 -1.92 6.21
N GLY A 50 -5.95 -2.47 6.12
CA GLY A 50 -6.39 -3.13 4.89
C GLY A 50 -5.81 -4.53 4.67
N ALA A 51 -5.22 -5.15 5.70
CA ALA A 51 -4.65 -6.50 5.62
C ALA A 51 -5.66 -7.58 5.19
N SER A 52 -6.97 -7.33 5.38
CA SER A 52 -8.03 -8.24 4.90
C SER A 52 -8.37 -8.09 3.41
N GLY A 53 -7.87 -7.05 2.73
CA GLY A 53 -7.99 -6.86 1.29
C GLY A 53 -6.95 -7.65 0.50
N PHE A 54 -7.13 -7.75 -0.82
CA PHE A 54 -6.28 -8.55 -1.71
C PHE A 54 -4.77 -8.29 -1.53
N MET A 55 -4.32 -7.06 -1.78
CA MET A 55 -2.91 -6.67 -1.58
C MET A 55 -2.46 -6.85 -0.13
N GLY A 56 -3.33 -6.53 0.84
CA GLY A 56 -3.02 -6.65 2.26
C GLY A 56 -2.70 -8.08 2.70
N LYS A 57 -3.42 -9.08 2.18
CA LYS A 57 -3.15 -10.49 2.48
C LYS A 57 -1.78 -10.92 1.97
N VAL A 58 -1.45 -10.55 0.72
CA VAL A 58 -0.16 -10.86 0.09
C VAL A 58 0.98 -10.13 0.80
N LEU A 59 0.77 -8.89 1.25
CA LEU A 59 1.74 -8.15 2.04
C LEU A 59 2.05 -8.84 3.37
N VAL A 60 1.02 -9.26 4.11
CA VAL A 60 1.20 -9.98 5.38
C VAL A 60 1.94 -11.29 5.16
N GLU A 61 1.52 -12.10 4.18
CA GLU A 61 2.19 -13.35 3.83
C GLU A 61 3.67 -13.12 3.51
N LYS A 62 3.98 -12.15 2.64
CA LYS A 62 5.34 -11.90 2.18
C LYS A 62 6.25 -11.40 3.29
N LEU A 63 5.75 -10.52 4.16
CA LEU A 63 6.48 -10.06 5.34
C LEU A 63 6.77 -11.20 6.31
N LEU A 64 5.77 -12.04 6.61
CA LEU A 64 5.95 -13.18 7.51
C LEU A 64 6.93 -14.22 6.97
N ARG A 65 6.88 -14.51 5.65
CA ARG A 65 7.74 -15.50 5.01
C ARG A 65 9.18 -14.99 4.82
N SER A 66 9.35 -13.75 4.38
CA SER A 66 10.66 -13.21 3.98
C SER A 66 11.36 -12.35 5.03
N CYS A 67 10.68 -11.94 6.10
CA CYS A 67 11.25 -11.17 7.21
C CYS A 67 10.97 -11.87 8.56
N PRO A 68 11.63 -13.02 8.83
CA PRO A 68 11.33 -13.86 9.99
C PRO A 68 11.66 -13.21 11.34
N ASP A 69 12.45 -12.13 11.37
CA ASP A 69 12.81 -11.47 12.63
C ASP A 69 11.91 -10.27 12.97
N ILE A 70 10.82 -10.04 12.23
CA ILE A 70 9.79 -9.06 12.63
C ILE A 70 9.25 -9.42 14.02
N ALA A 71 9.18 -8.43 14.91
CA ALA A 71 8.70 -8.62 16.27
C ALA A 71 7.18 -8.87 16.30
N LYS A 72 6.39 -7.92 15.78
CA LYS A 72 4.93 -8.02 15.65
C LYS A 72 4.41 -7.29 14.42
N ILE A 73 3.33 -7.82 13.85
CA ILE A 73 2.53 -7.16 12.81
C ILE A 73 1.14 -6.90 13.37
N TYR A 74 0.84 -5.63 13.64
CA TYR A 74 -0.46 -5.17 14.07
C TYR A 74 -1.35 -4.95 12.85
N ILE A 75 -2.54 -5.55 12.86
CA ILE A 75 -3.49 -5.48 11.76
C ILE A 75 -4.76 -4.79 12.23
N LEU A 76 -5.09 -3.66 11.60
CA LEU A 76 -6.37 -2.98 11.83
C LEU A 76 -7.50 -3.81 11.22
N MET A 77 -8.44 -4.28 12.04
CA MET A 77 -9.54 -5.10 11.57
C MET A 77 -10.85 -4.81 12.32
N ARG A 78 -11.93 -4.61 11.57
CA ARG A 78 -13.29 -4.48 12.09
C ARG A 78 -14.05 -5.80 12.12
N ALA A 79 -15.05 -5.91 12.98
CA ALA A 79 -16.07 -6.95 12.85
C ALA A 79 -16.83 -6.77 11.52
N LYS A 80 -17.25 -7.87 10.88
CA LYS A 80 -18.01 -7.81 9.62
C LYS A 80 -18.85 -9.08 9.43
N ARG A 81 -20.11 -8.93 9.03
CA ARG A 81 -21.04 -10.06 8.74
C ARG A 81 -21.11 -11.08 9.89
N GLY A 82 -21.24 -10.60 11.12
CA GLY A 82 -21.33 -11.45 12.32
C GLY A 82 -20.03 -12.15 12.75
N LYS A 83 -18.91 -11.96 12.02
CA LYS A 83 -17.60 -12.50 12.40
C LYS A 83 -16.79 -11.48 13.19
N SER A 84 -16.14 -11.95 14.27
CA SER A 84 -15.20 -11.15 15.05
C SER A 84 -13.93 -10.84 14.24
N PRO A 85 -13.17 -9.80 14.60
CA PRO A 85 -11.87 -9.54 14.00
C PRO A 85 -10.92 -10.75 14.04
N LEU A 86 -10.93 -11.55 15.11
CA LEU A 86 -10.12 -12.76 15.23
C LEU A 86 -10.58 -13.87 14.27
N ASP A 87 -11.89 -14.13 14.17
CA ASP A 87 -12.42 -15.13 13.22
C ASP A 87 -12.08 -14.78 11.77
N ARG A 88 -12.08 -13.47 11.48
CA ARG A 88 -11.69 -12.95 10.17
C ARG A 88 -10.21 -13.16 9.91
N LEU A 89 -9.35 -12.92 10.90
CA LEU A 89 -7.92 -13.23 10.78
C LEU A 89 -7.70 -14.73 10.53
N GLN A 90 -8.33 -15.60 11.33
CA GLN A 90 -8.24 -17.05 11.14
C GLN A 90 -8.68 -17.48 9.74
N THR A 91 -9.80 -16.93 9.25
CA THR A 91 -10.28 -17.20 7.88
C THR A 91 -9.22 -16.83 6.83
N ILE A 92 -8.51 -15.71 7.02
CA ILE A 92 -7.46 -15.26 6.10
C ILE A 92 -6.24 -16.17 6.19
N THR A 93 -5.76 -16.47 7.39
CA THR A 93 -4.55 -17.28 7.60
C THR A 93 -4.74 -18.75 7.21
N ASN A 94 -5.99 -19.22 7.11
CA ASN A 94 -6.31 -20.57 6.63
C ASN A 94 -6.38 -20.68 5.10
N MET A 95 -6.21 -19.58 4.36
CA MET A 95 -6.14 -19.62 2.90
C MET A 95 -4.85 -20.28 2.43
N GLU A 96 -4.91 -20.97 1.28
CA GLU A 96 -3.76 -21.61 0.63
C GLU A 96 -2.58 -20.64 0.42
N LEU A 97 -2.87 -19.35 0.22
CA LEU A 97 -1.88 -18.27 0.15
C LEU A 97 -0.81 -18.38 1.26
N PHE A 98 -1.23 -18.74 2.49
CA PHE A 98 -0.34 -18.77 3.65
C PHE A 98 0.37 -20.11 3.86
N ASP A 99 0.09 -21.15 3.06
CA ASP A 99 0.60 -22.49 3.34
C ASP A 99 2.11 -22.60 3.17
N ARG A 100 2.66 -22.00 2.11
CA ARG A 100 4.11 -21.92 1.92
C ARG A 100 4.80 -21.18 3.07
N MET A 101 4.22 -20.07 3.52
CA MET A 101 4.72 -19.31 4.67
C MET A 101 4.71 -20.17 5.95
N LYS A 102 3.64 -20.93 6.23
CA LYS A 102 3.57 -21.83 7.40
C LYS A 102 4.62 -22.94 7.33
N GLN A 103 4.92 -23.46 6.14
CA GLN A 103 5.94 -24.48 5.95
C GLN A 103 7.35 -23.93 6.17
N GLU A 104 7.65 -22.75 5.61
CA GLU A 104 8.97 -22.12 5.73
C GLU A 104 9.18 -21.47 7.12
N GLN A 105 8.12 -20.98 7.77
CA GLN A 105 8.14 -20.24 9.02
C GLN A 105 6.99 -20.65 9.97
N PRO A 106 7.08 -21.80 10.66
CA PRO A 106 5.96 -22.38 11.43
C PRO A 106 5.36 -21.48 12.52
N HIS A 107 6.18 -20.65 13.16
CA HIS A 107 5.76 -19.74 14.25
C HIS A 107 5.40 -18.33 13.77
N ALA A 108 5.42 -18.06 12.47
CA ALA A 108 5.24 -16.71 11.96
C ALA A 108 3.85 -16.11 12.26
N LEU A 109 2.80 -16.93 12.33
CA LEU A 109 1.45 -16.45 12.65
C LEU A 109 1.33 -15.88 14.07
N GLU A 110 2.18 -16.30 15.02
CA GLU A 110 2.21 -15.80 16.40
C GLU A 110 2.64 -14.32 16.48
N LYS A 111 3.18 -13.77 15.38
CA LYS A 111 3.56 -12.36 15.26
C LYS A 111 2.37 -11.47 14.93
N LEU A 112 1.26 -12.03 14.46
CA LEU A 112 0.07 -11.26 14.08
C LEU A 112 -0.71 -10.85 15.32
N VAL A 113 -1.00 -9.56 15.43
CA VAL A 113 -1.84 -9.00 16.50
C VAL A 113 -2.98 -8.25 15.85
N VAL A 114 -4.21 -8.67 16.14
CA VAL A 114 -5.39 -7.96 15.65
C VAL A 114 -5.64 -6.77 16.55
N VAL A 115 -5.75 -5.60 15.94
CA VAL A 115 -6.16 -4.36 16.59
C VAL A 115 -7.57 -4.03 16.09
N THR A 116 -8.52 -3.94 17.00
CA THR A 116 -9.92 -3.71 16.63
C THR A 116 -10.11 -2.24 16.27
N GLY A 117 -10.63 -1.98 15.07
CA GLY A 117 -10.91 -0.62 14.63
C GLY A 117 -11.44 -0.56 13.21
N ASP A 118 -11.86 0.64 12.80
CA ASP A 118 -12.40 0.95 11.48
C ASP A 118 -11.80 2.25 10.97
N ALA A 119 -11.18 2.20 9.79
CA ALA A 119 -10.53 3.35 9.15
C ALA A 119 -11.50 4.51 8.89
N ILE A 120 -12.82 4.24 8.81
CA ILE A 120 -13.83 5.29 8.66
C ILE A 120 -14.03 6.04 9.98
N LYS A 121 -13.85 5.42 11.14
CA LYS A 121 -14.16 6.07 12.43
C LYS A 121 -13.07 7.08 12.82
N PRO A 122 -13.44 8.16 13.52
CA PRO A 122 -12.47 9.05 14.16
C PRO A 122 -11.47 8.25 15.00
N GLY A 123 -10.19 8.60 14.91
CA GLY A 123 -9.12 7.91 15.61
C GLY A 123 -8.94 6.44 15.23
N LEU A 124 -9.36 6.06 14.02
CA LEU A 124 -9.44 4.68 13.51
C LEU A 124 -10.35 3.76 14.35
N GLY A 125 -11.17 4.32 15.24
CA GLY A 125 -11.99 3.55 16.18
C GLY A 125 -11.19 2.64 17.11
N LEU A 126 -9.92 2.98 17.37
CA LEU A 126 -9.01 2.21 18.22
C LEU A 126 -9.42 2.29 19.69
N LEU A 127 -9.18 1.20 20.42
CA LEU A 127 -9.15 1.23 21.88
C LEU A 127 -7.94 2.04 22.36
N ALA A 128 -8.05 2.67 23.53
CA ALA A 128 -6.97 3.50 24.09
C ALA A 128 -5.68 2.70 24.31
N GLU A 129 -5.79 1.47 24.79
CA GLU A 129 -4.67 0.56 25.02
C GLU A 129 -3.96 0.19 23.71
N ASP A 130 -4.72 -0.20 22.69
CA ASP A 130 -4.20 -0.50 21.36
C ASP A 130 -3.48 0.72 20.76
N ARG A 131 -4.11 1.91 20.87
CA ARG A 131 -3.49 3.16 20.41
C ARG A 131 -2.14 3.40 21.08
N GLN A 132 -2.06 3.28 22.40
CA GLN A 132 -0.82 3.48 23.13
C GLN A 132 0.27 2.49 22.68
N ILE A 133 -0.08 1.22 22.50
CA ILE A 133 0.86 0.20 22.00
C ILE A 133 1.39 0.58 20.61
N LEU A 134 0.50 1.02 19.71
CA LEU A 134 0.90 1.45 18.36
C LEU A 134 1.83 2.67 18.42
N GLU A 135 1.51 3.69 19.23
CA GLU A 135 2.33 4.89 19.42
C GLU A 135 3.73 4.59 20.01
N GLU A 136 3.82 3.62 20.91
CA GLU A 136 5.09 3.26 21.57
C GLU A 136 5.97 2.32 20.76
N ARG A 137 5.39 1.36 20.03
CA ARG A 137 6.15 0.22 19.47
C ARG A 137 6.33 0.29 17.96
N VAL A 138 5.32 0.78 17.22
CA VAL A 138 5.33 0.70 15.76
C VAL A 138 6.37 1.65 15.16
N SER A 139 7.11 1.13 14.20
CA SER A 139 8.10 1.89 13.44
C SER A 139 7.82 1.92 11.94
N ILE A 140 6.96 1.05 11.43
CA ILE A 140 6.64 0.96 10.00
C ILE A 140 5.12 0.88 9.82
N ILE A 141 4.57 1.75 8.98
CA ILE A 141 3.14 1.72 8.62
C ILE A 141 3.00 1.37 7.14
N PHE A 142 2.14 0.40 6.83
CA PHE A 142 1.58 0.20 5.49
C PHE A 142 0.10 0.55 5.50
N HIS A 143 -0.23 1.71 4.94
CA HIS A 143 -1.60 2.14 4.76
C HIS A 143 -2.14 1.67 3.41
N VAL A 144 -2.75 0.48 3.41
CA VAL A 144 -3.34 -0.17 2.22
C VAL A 144 -4.87 -0.06 2.19
N ALA A 145 -5.50 0.24 3.33
CA ALA A 145 -6.95 0.36 3.40
C ALA A 145 -7.47 1.50 2.51
N ALA A 146 -8.32 1.14 1.56
CA ALA A 146 -9.09 2.07 0.75
C ALA A 146 -10.38 1.37 0.29
N SER A 147 -11.40 2.14 -0.04
CA SER A 147 -12.44 1.64 -0.94
C SER A 147 -11.96 1.76 -2.37
N VAL A 148 -12.12 0.68 -3.12
CA VAL A 148 -11.72 0.54 -4.53
C VAL A 148 -12.93 0.37 -5.45
N ARG A 149 -14.13 0.71 -4.95
CA ARG A 149 -15.36 0.72 -5.74
C ARG A 149 -15.46 2.06 -6.47
N PHE A 150 -15.83 2.01 -7.74
CA PHE A 150 -15.94 3.21 -8.57
C PHE A 150 -17.31 3.89 -8.47
N ASP A 151 -18.28 3.21 -7.86
CA ASP A 151 -19.67 3.63 -7.66
C ASP A 151 -20.00 4.03 -6.22
N ASP A 152 -18.98 4.14 -5.35
CA ASP A 152 -19.18 4.65 -3.99
C ASP A 152 -19.66 6.11 -4.00
N SER A 153 -20.56 6.45 -3.08
CA SER A 153 -20.94 7.84 -2.85
C SER A 153 -19.73 8.68 -2.44
N ILE A 154 -19.73 9.96 -2.80
CA ILE A 154 -18.62 10.87 -2.47
C ILE A 154 -18.37 10.91 -0.96
N THR A 155 -19.44 10.85 -0.15
CA THR A 155 -19.36 10.80 1.31
C THR A 155 -18.62 9.56 1.79
N TYR A 156 -18.97 8.38 1.28
CA TYR A 156 -18.28 7.15 1.67
C TYR A 156 -16.82 7.17 1.22
N ALA A 157 -16.56 7.56 -0.03
CA ALA A 157 -15.23 7.61 -0.61
C ALA A 157 -14.32 8.58 0.14
N VAL A 158 -14.78 9.80 0.44
CA VAL A 158 -13.99 10.80 1.19
C VAL A 158 -13.73 10.31 2.61
N ASN A 159 -14.73 9.77 3.31
CA ASN A 159 -14.54 9.27 4.67
C ASN A 159 -13.57 8.09 4.74
N MET A 160 -13.65 7.16 3.78
CA MET A 160 -12.79 5.98 3.76
C MET A 160 -11.36 6.30 3.29
N ASN A 161 -11.22 7.04 2.19
CA ASN A 161 -9.94 7.21 1.49
C ASN A 161 -9.20 8.49 1.87
N VAL A 162 -9.90 9.53 2.35
CA VAL A 162 -9.26 10.82 2.71
C VAL A 162 -9.22 10.96 4.24
N ARG A 163 -10.37 10.92 4.91
CA ARG A 163 -10.41 11.01 6.37
C ARG A 163 -9.69 9.82 7.01
N GLY A 164 -9.91 8.60 6.53
CA GLY A 164 -9.16 7.43 7.03
C GLY A 164 -7.65 7.59 6.90
N THR A 165 -7.16 8.18 5.81
CA THR A 165 -5.73 8.51 5.64
C THR A 165 -5.27 9.58 6.60
N ARG A 166 -6.09 10.62 6.87
CA ARG A 166 -5.84 11.61 7.93
C ARG A 166 -5.64 10.93 9.28
N GLU A 167 -6.54 10.02 9.67
CA GLU A 167 -6.47 9.36 10.98
C GLU A 167 -5.20 8.50 11.12
N VAL A 168 -4.73 7.86 10.04
CA VAL A 168 -3.45 7.14 10.03
C VAL A 168 -2.26 8.11 10.14
N ALA A 169 -2.29 9.24 9.43
CA ALA A 169 -1.24 10.25 9.49
C ALA A 169 -1.16 10.92 10.88
N GLU A 170 -2.31 11.20 11.50
CA GLU A 170 -2.38 11.73 12.87
C GLU A 170 -1.83 10.73 13.90
N LEU A 171 -2.16 9.44 13.77
CA LEU A 171 -1.57 8.40 14.61
C LEU A 171 -0.04 8.32 14.41
N ALA A 172 0.41 8.39 13.15
CA ALA A 172 1.81 8.36 12.80
C ALA A 172 2.62 9.51 13.41
N LEU A 173 2.04 10.71 13.52
CA LEU A 173 2.68 11.86 14.19
C LEU A 173 2.96 11.62 15.68
N LYS A 174 2.23 10.69 16.30
CA LYS A 174 2.40 10.33 17.72
C LYS A 174 3.33 9.14 17.95
N MET A 175 3.75 8.45 16.88
CA MET A 175 4.62 7.29 16.98
C MET A 175 6.07 7.66 17.27
N LYS A 176 6.62 7.13 18.37
CA LYS A 176 7.97 7.48 18.85
C LYS A 176 9.10 6.94 17.96
N ASN A 177 8.84 5.84 17.25
CA ASN A 177 9.85 5.07 16.52
C ASN A 177 9.61 5.02 15.02
N LEU A 178 8.71 5.86 14.48
CA LEU A 178 8.31 5.79 13.07
C LEU A 178 9.49 6.12 12.14
N VAL A 179 9.85 5.15 11.30
CA VAL A 179 10.86 5.32 10.25
C VAL A 179 10.26 5.44 8.86
N VAL A 180 9.05 4.92 8.65
CA VAL A 180 8.34 5.08 7.36
C VAL A 180 6.83 4.85 7.49
N LEU A 181 6.06 5.72 6.84
CA LEU A 181 4.66 5.49 6.47
C LEU A 181 4.57 5.32 4.96
N LEU A 182 4.16 4.15 4.48
CA LEU A 182 3.85 3.93 3.08
C LEU A 182 2.33 3.97 2.87
N HIS A 183 1.88 4.95 2.09
CA HIS A 183 0.49 5.08 1.64
C HIS A 183 0.35 4.50 0.23
N VAL A 184 -0.58 3.56 0.05
CA VAL A 184 -0.91 3.03 -1.27
C VAL A 184 -1.92 3.96 -1.94
N SER A 185 -1.53 4.60 -3.02
CA SER A 185 -2.36 5.39 -3.93
C SER A 185 -2.69 4.56 -5.19
N THR A 186 -2.66 5.16 -6.39
CA THR A 186 -2.90 4.52 -7.68
C THR A 186 -2.33 5.38 -8.82
N THR A 187 -1.87 4.77 -9.91
CA THR A 187 -1.46 5.51 -11.12
C THR A 187 -2.61 6.31 -11.72
N TYR A 188 -3.86 5.88 -11.51
CA TYR A 188 -5.07 6.50 -12.03
C TYR A 188 -5.62 7.67 -11.19
N CYS A 189 -4.82 8.31 -10.32
CA CYS A 189 -5.29 9.48 -9.56
C CYS A 189 -5.14 10.81 -10.32
N ASN A 190 -4.54 10.79 -11.51
CA ASN A 190 -4.32 11.95 -12.39
C ASN A 190 -4.76 11.62 -13.84
N THR A 191 -5.98 11.10 -14.02
CA THR A 191 -6.49 10.64 -15.33
C THR A 191 -6.79 11.75 -16.33
N ASP A 192 -6.60 13.01 -15.93
CA ASP A 192 -6.68 14.19 -16.78
C ASP A 192 -5.38 14.42 -17.59
N ARG A 193 -4.44 13.48 -17.53
CA ARG A 193 -3.11 13.56 -18.15
C ARG A 193 -2.75 12.25 -18.84
N GLU A 194 -2.00 12.36 -19.94
CA GLU A 194 -1.50 11.20 -20.69
C GLU A 194 -0.21 10.61 -20.09
N VAL A 195 0.70 11.46 -19.60
CA VAL A 195 1.98 11.06 -19.02
C VAL A 195 2.04 11.47 -17.55
N ILE A 196 2.34 10.50 -16.69
CA ILE A 196 2.40 10.65 -15.24
C ILE A 196 3.83 10.38 -14.75
N ASP A 197 4.49 11.44 -14.31
CA ASP A 197 5.79 11.40 -13.63
C ASP A 197 5.62 11.11 -12.13
N GLU A 198 6.73 10.73 -11.49
CA GLU A 198 6.82 10.51 -10.04
C GLU A 198 6.88 11.83 -9.24
N VAL A 199 5.94 12.74 -9.52
CA VAL A 199 5.77 14.03 -8.85
C VAL A 199 4.37 14.17 -8.24
N ILE A 200 4.20 15.13 -7.34
CA ILE A 200 2.87 15.53 -6.85
C ILE A 200 2.37 16.68 -7.71
N TYR A 201 1.36 16.39 -8.52
CA TYR A 201 0.68 17.36 -9.37
C TYR A 201 -0.18 18.33 -8.56
N PRO A 202 -0.66 19.44 -9.16
CA PRO A 202 -1.63 20.31 -8.51
C PRO A 202 -2.91 19.56 -8.09
N PRO A 203 -3.50 19.88 -6.94
CA PRO A 203 -4.67 19.18 -6.43
C PRO A 203 -5.91 19.42 -7.29
N HIS A 204 -6.70 18.36 -7.52
CA HIS A 204 -8.05 18.49 -8.10
C HIS A 204 -9.07 19.10 -7.10
N GLY A 205 -8.72 19.14 -5.82
CA GLY A 205 -9.55 19.71 -4.76
C GLY A 205 -8.79 19.82 -3.45
N ASP A 206 -9.34 20.60 -2.51
CA ASP A 206 -8.79 20.72 -1.17
C ASP A 206 -9.29 19.56 -0.30
N TRP A 207 -8.38 18.78 0.27
CA TRP A 207 -8.72 17.59 1.06
C TRP A 207 -9.42 17.96 2.38
N LYS A 208 -9.09 19.10 3.00
CA LYS A 208 -9.70 19.57 4.25
C LYS A 208 -11.14 20.01 3.99
N LYS A 209 -11.33 20.81 2.95
CA LYS A 209 -12.67 21.24 2.52
C LYS A 209 -13.52 20.06 2.07
N SER A 210 -12.92 19.04 1.44
CA SER A 210 -13.65 17.84 1.04
C SER A 210 -14.18 17.06 2.26
N ILE A 211 -13.41 16.96 3.34
CA ILE A 211 -13.88 16.37 4.60
C ILE A 211 -15.01 17.21 5.20
N GLU A 212 -14.80 18.53 5.33
CA GLU A 212 -15.81 19.46 5.86
C GLU A 212 -17.11 19.39 5.06
N MET A 213 -17.01 19.32 3.73
CA MET A 213 -18.14 19.23 2.81
C MET A 213 -18.98 17.98 3.08
N VAL A 214 -18.37 16.80 3.20
CA VAL A 214 -19.13 15.55 3.42
C VAL A 214 -19.64 15.39 4.86
N GLU A 215 -19.14 16.20 5.79
CA GLU A 215 -19.61 16.22 7.18
C GLU A 215 -20.80 17.18 7.37
N ASN A 216 -20.93 18.22 6.53
CA ASN A 216 -21.90 19.30 6.74
C ASN A 216 -22.98 19.42 5.65
N ILE A 217 -22.82 18.77 4.49
CA ILE A 217 -23.80 18.82 3.40
C ILE A 217 -24.62 17.52 3.37
N ASP A 218 -25.93 17.66 3.11
CA ASP A 218 -26.84 16.53 2.95
C ASP A 218 -26.46 15.61 1.77
N GLU A 219 -26.61 14.29 1.97
CA GLU A 219 -26.22 13.26 0.99
C GLU A 219 -26.94 13.43 -0.36
N ALA A 220 -28.22 13.84 -0.37
CA ALA A 220 -28.96 14.03 -1.60
C ALA A 220 -28.41 15.21 -2.41
N VAL A 221 -28.01 16.28 -1.72
CA VAL A 221 -27.34 17.44 -2.35
C VAL A 221 -25.96 17.03 -2.86
N LEU A 222 -25.16 16.34 -2.05
CA LEU A 222 -23.82 15.86 -2.43
C LEU A 222 -23.88 15.02 -3.70
N ARG A 223 -24.86 14.11 -3.80
CA ARG A 223 -25.06 13.28 -5.00
C ARG A 223 -25.33 14.14 -6.25
N LEU A 224 -26.11 15.21 -6.14
CA LEU A 224 -26.40 16.10 -7.27
C LEU A 224 -25.17 16.89 -7.71
N ILE A 225 -24.31 17.31 -6.77
CA ILE A 225 -23.12 18.11 -7.08
C ILE A 225 -21.85 17.28 -7.33
N THR A 226 -21.88 15.96 -7.07
CA THR A 226 -20.73 15.04 -7.26
C THR A 226 -20.08 15.16 -8.64
N PRO A 227 -20.83 15.20 -9.77
CA PRO A 227 -20.20 15.37 -11.09
C PRO A 227 -19.37 16.64 -11.20
N LYS A 228 -19.79 17.73 -10.52
CA LYS A 228 -19.04 18.99 -10.51
C LYS A 228 -17.81 18.92 -9.61
N ILE A 229 -17.89 18.20 -8.49
CA ILE A 229 -16.76 17.96 -7.57
C ILE A 229 -15.66 17.16 -8.27
N LEU A 230 -16.04 16.12 -9.02
CA LEU A 230 -15.08 15.27 -9.73
C LEU A 230 -14.31 16.04 -10.82
N GLY A 231 -14.87 17.13 -11.34
CA GLY A 231 -14.13 18.03 -12.23
C GLY A 231 -13.61 17.39 -13.51
N GLY A 232 -14.26 16.32 -14.01
CA GLY A 232 -13.84 15.56 -15.18
C GLY A 232 -13.10 14.26 -14.87
N LEU A 233 -12.77 13.98 -13.60
CA LEU A 233 -12.25 12.68 -13.19
C LEU A 233 -13.33 11.59 -13.35
N PRO A 234 -12.95 10.35 -13.71
CA PRO A 234 -13.88 9.31 -14.10
C PRO A 234 -14.74 8.77 -12.95
N ASN A 235 -14.29 8.88 -11.70
CA ASN A 235 -15.02 8.36 -10.54
C ASN A 235 -14.49 8.91 -9.20
N THR A 236 -15.25 8.65 -8.13
CA THR A 236 -14.92 9.06 -6.75
C THR A 236 -13.63 8.44 -6.22
N TYR A 237 -13.23 7.25 -6.71
CA TYR A 237 -11.98 6.60 -6.31
C TYR A 237 -10.75 7.41 -6.77
N THR A 238 -10.67 7.77 -8.05
CA THR A 238 -9.56 8.57 -8.60
C THR A 238 -9.44 9.92 -7.90
N TYR A 239 -10.55 10.62 -7.69
CA TYR A 239 -10.62 11.89 -6.97
C TYR A 239 -10.09 11.76 -5.54
N THR A 240 -10.63 10.81 -4.76
CA THR A 240 -10.26 10.67 -3.35
C THR A 240 -8.83 10.17 -3.13
N LYS A 241 -8.28 9.38 -4.07
CA LYS A 241 -6.86 9.02 -4.06
C LYS A 241 -5.97 10.22 -4.29
N SER A 242 -6.32 11.09 -5.25
CA SER A 242 -5.59 12.34 -5.47
C SER A 242 -5.59 13.22 -4.21
N LEU A 243 -6.74 13.38 -3.54
CA LEU A 243 -6.83 14.11 -2.27
C LEU A 243 -5.96 13.48 -1.17
N ALA A 244 -5.93 12.15 -1.08
CA ALA A 244 -5.12 11.44 -0.09
C ALA A 244 -3.62 11.63 -0.31
N GLU A 245 -3.15 11.73 -1.57
CA GLU A 245 -1.75 12.05 -1.86
C GLU A 245 -1.35 13.45 -1.37
N HIS A 246 -2.23 14.44 -1.57
CA HIS A 246 -2.01 15.80 -1.09
C HIS A 246 -1.99 15.88 0.43
N LEU A 247 -2.90 15.14 1.07
CA LEU A 247 -2.87 14.97 2.52
C LEU A 247 -1.53 14.38 2.97
N ILE A 248 -1.06 13.27 2.39
CA ILE A 248 0.22 12.68 2.76
C ILE A 248 1.39 13.63 2.49
N LYS A 249 1.36 14.40 1.40
CA LYS A 249 2.35 15.44 1.11
C LYS A 249 2.39 16.49 2.23
N ASP A 250 1.25 17.00 2.67
CA ASP A 250 1.19 18.00 3.76
C ASP A 250 1.79 17.47 5.07
N TYR A 251 1.64 16.17 5.35
CA TYR A 251 2.23 15.53 6.54
C TYR A 251 3.68 15.07 6.33
N SER A 252 4.17 15.03 5.08
CA SER A 252 5.50 14.49 4.74
C SER A 252 6.66 15.33 5.27
N GLU A 253 6.40 16.58 5.66
CA GLU A 253 7.37 17.43 6.37
C GLU A 253 7.69 16.92 7.77
N LYS A 254 6.74 16.20 8.40
CA LYS A 254 6.84 15.71 9.79
C LYS A 254 6.97 14.20 9.88
N ILE A 255 6.54 13.48 8.85
CA ILE A 255 6.55 12.01 8.80
C ILE A 255 7.35 11.56 7.58
N PRO A 256 8.29 10.60 7.72
CA PRO A 256 8.90 9.95 6.57
C PRO A 256 7.84 9.17 5.79
N ALA A 257 7.35 9.76 4.69
CA ALA A 257 6.27 9.18 3.89
C ALA A 257 6.76 8.62 2.55
N VAL A 258 6.05 7.62 2.05
CA VAL A 258 6.12 7.09 0.68
C VAL A 258 4.71 7.04 0.12
N ILE A 259 4.50 7.58 -1.08
CA ILE A 259 3.29 7.39 -1.87
C ILE A 259 3.61 6.34 -2.92
N PHE A 260 2.92 5.19 -2.86
CA PHE A 260 3.10 4.09 -3.80
C PHE A 260 1.90 4.02 -4.74
N ARG A 261 2.12 4.21 -6.05
CA ARG A 261 1.06 4.22 -7.08
C ARG A 261 1.11 2.91 -7.90
N PRO A 262 0.39 1.85 -7.51
CA PRO A 262 0.22 0.68 -8.37
C PRO A 262 -0.72 0.99 -9.53
N SER A 263 -0.52 0.30 -10.66
CA SER A 263 -1.51 0.20 -11.76
C SER A 263 -2.61 -0.82 -11.41
N ILE A 264 -3.26 -1.41 -12.42
CA ILE A 264 -4.31 -2.40 -12.17
C ILE A 264 -3.66 -3.69 -11.64
N VAL A 265 -3.87 -3.95 -10.35
CA VAL A 265 -3.29 -5.12 -9.69
C VAL A 265 -4.05 -6.38 -10.06
N ILE A 266 -3.34 -7.36 -10.60
CA ILE A 266 -3.89 -8.68 -11.01
C ILE A 266 -3.28 -9.82 -10.18
N SER A 267 -3.54 -11.07 -10.60
CA SER A 267 -3.03 -12.28 -9.96
C SER A 267 -1.50 -12.27 -9.83
N THR A 268 -1.00 -13.08 -8.91
CA THR A 268 0.45 -13.27 -8.72
C THR A 268 1.10 -13.80 -9.99
N LEU A 269 2.29 -13.30 -10.29
CA LEU A 269 3.12 -13.82 -11.38
C LEU A 269 3.77 -15.14 -10.98
N ASP A 270 4.28 -15.23 -9.75
CA ASP A 270 5.09 -16.36 -9.30
C ASP A 270 4.81 -16.75 -7.84
N GLU A 271 4.96 -15.82 -6.89
CA GLU A 271 4.92 -16.16 -5.47
C GLU A 271 3.66 -15.65 -4.74
N PRO A 272 3.25 -16.32 -3.63
CA PRO A 272 3.71 -17.63 -3.16
C PRO A 272 3.09 -18.80 -3.95
N ILE A 273 2.03 -18.54 -4.70
CA ILE A 273 1.34 -19.47 -5.60
C ILE A 273 1.16 -18.73 -6.92
N LYS A 274 1.57 -19.32 -8.05
CA LYS A 274 1.43 -18.70 -9.37
C LYS A 274 -0.05 -18.57 -9.77
N GLY A 275 -0.45 -17.39 -10.26
CA GLY A 275 -1.82 -17.12 -10.70
C GLY A 275 -2.85 -16.99 -9.58
N TRP A 276 -2.41 -16.89 -8.32
CA TRP A 276 -3.30 -16.75 -7.17
C TRP A 276 -4.04 -15.41 -7.21
N ILE A 277 -5.35 -15.50 -6.95
CA ILE A 277 -6.25 -14.35 -6.82
C ILE A 277 -7.46 -14.73 -5.97
N ASP A 278 -8.01 -13.77 -5.22
CA ASP A 278 -9.14 -14.00 -4.30
C ASP A 278 -10.37 -13.13 -4.59
N ASN A 279 -10.40 -12.47 -5.74
CA ASN A 279 -11.47 -11.58 -6.16
C ASN A 279 -11.65 -11.60 -7.68
N PHE A 280 -12.76 -11.05 -8.17
CA PHE A 280 -13.08 -10.94 -9.59
C PHE A 280 -13.08 -9.48 -10.07
N ASN A 281 -12.30 -8.62 -9.42
CA ASN A 281 -12.35 -7.19 -9.71
C ASN A 281 -11.73 -6.87 -11.08
N GLY A 282 -12.36 -5.96 -11.81
CA GLY A 282 -11.86 -5.41 -13.08
C GLY A 282 -11.55 -6.50 -14.13
N PRO A 283 -10.32 -6.52 -14.69
CA PRO A 283 -9.96 -7.41 -15.80
C PRO A 283 -10.03 -8.89 -15.43
N VAL A 284 -9.90 -9.24 -14.16
CA VAL A 284 -9.91 -10.64 -13.70
C VAL A 284 -11.28 -11.28 -13.92
N GLY A 285 -12.36 -10.55 -13.64
CA GLY A 285 -13.71 -11.02 -13.91
C GLY A 285 -13.93 -11.29 -15.41
N LEU A 286 -13.44 -10.39 -16.27
CA LEU A 286 -13.53 -10.54 -17.72
C LEU A 286 -12.71 -11.72 -18.23
N MET A 287 -11.48 -11.89 -17.75
CA MET A 287 -10.62 -13.02 -18.10
C MET A 287 -11.23 -14.36 -17.71
N VAL A 288 -11.81 -14.47 -16.51
CA VAL A 288 -12.48 -15.69 -16.06
C VAL A 288 -13.74 -15.96 -16.88
N ALA A 289 -14.54 -14.93 -17.18
CA ALA A 289 -15.75 -15.09 -17.99
C ALA A 289 -15.42 -15.51 -19.43
N GLY A 290 -14.36 -14.94 -20.03
CA GLY A 290 -13.84 -15.35 -21.33
C GLY A 290 -13.30 -16.78 -21.31
N GLY A 291 -12.47 -17.13 -20.33
CA GLY A 291 -11.92 -18.49 -20.19
C GLY A 291 -12.98 -19.57 -19.94
N LYS A 292 -14.14 -19.20 -19.39
CA LYS A 292 -15.31 -20.09 -19.22
C LYS A 292 -16.25 -20.12 -20.42
N GLY A 293 -16.00 -19.33 -21.47
CA GLY A 293 -16.89 -19.21 -22.62
C GLY A 293 -18.22 -18.51 -22.33
N ILE A 294 -18.31 -17.70 -21.28
CA ILE A 294 -19.50 -16.87 -20.98
C ILE A 294 -19.45 -15.59 -21.82
N VAL A 295 -18.28 -14.97 -21.89
CA VAL A 295 -18.02 -13.79 -22.73
C VAL A 295 -17.31 -14.24 -23.99
N HIS A 296 -17.92 -13.98 -25.14
CA HIS A 296 -17.41 -14.38 -26.46
C HIS A 296 -16.75 -13.22 -27.21
N CYS A 297 -17.13 -11.98 -26.90
CA CYS A 297 -16.57 -10.78 -27.48
C CYS A 297 -16.56 -9.65 -26.44
N PHE A 298 -15.58 -8.75 -26.55
CA PHE A 298 -15.48 -7.56 -25.74
C PHE A 298 -15.13 -6.38 -26.66
N LEU A 299 -15.81 -5.26 -26.47
CA LEU A 299 -15.53 -4.04 -27.22
C LEU A 299 -14.31 -3.35 -26.57
N ALA A 300 -13.18 -3.35 -27.28
CA ALA A 300 -11.98 -2.64 -26.90
C ALA A 300 -11.48 -1.81 -28.07
N ASP A 301 -10.80 -0.71 -27.75
CA ASP A 301 -9.96 0.00 -28.70
C ASP A 301 -8.70 -0.85 -28.98
N GLU A 302 -8.33 -1.00 -30.25
CA GLU A 302 -7.19 -1.83 -30.66
C GLU A 302 -5.84 -1.19 -30.30
N ASP A 303 -5.81 0.13 -30.11
CA ASP A 303 -4.61 0.88 -29.75
C ASP A 303 -4.41 0.99 -28.23
N ILE A 304 -5.33 0.46 -27.41
CA ILE A 304 -5.25 0.57 -25.96
C ILE A 304 -4.17 -0.34 -25.37
N THR A 305 -3.24 0.24 -24.61
CA THR A 305 -2.28 -0.53 -23.83
C THR A 305 -2.87 -0.83 -22.44
N SER A 306 -3.12 -2.12 -22.17
CA SER A 306 -3.55 -2.57 -20.84
C SER A 306 -2.37 -2.62 -19.87
N ASP A 307 -2.34 -1.72 -18.90
CA ASP A 307 -1.32 -1.70 -17.82
C ASP A 307 -1.79 -2.55 -16.62
N TYR A 308 -1.15 -3.70 -16.43
CA TYR A 308 -1.37 -4.61 -15.31
C TYR A 308 -0.10 -4.84 -14.52
N VAL A 309 -0.23 -4.88 -13.20
CA VAL A 309 0.86 -5.26 -12.30
C VAL A 309 0.49 -6.50 -11.48
N PRO A 310 1.29 -7.57 -11.51
CA PRO A 310 1.08 -8.73 -10.63
C PRO A 310 1.20 -8.32 -9.15
N VAL A 311 0.29 -8.83 -8.30
CA VAL A 311 0.24 -8.42 -6.89
C VAL A 311 1.53 -8.72 -6.13
N ASP A 312 2.23 -9.82 -6.43
CA ASP A 312 3.49 -10.17 -5.78
C ASP A 312 4.63 -9.22 -6.15
N ILE A 313 4.64 -8.69 -7.37
CA ILE A 313 5.57 -7.63 -7.80
C ILE A 313 5.23 -6.30 -7.11
N ALA A 314 3.95 -5.93 -7.04
CA ALA A 314 3.51 -4.74 -6.32
C ALA A 314 3.90 -4.78 -4.84
N ILE A 315 3.69 -5.92 -4.16
CA ILE A 315 4.07 -6.10 -2.75
C ILE A 315 5.59 -6.06 -2.54
N LYS A 316 6.38 -6.73 -3.39
CA LYS A 316 7.85 -6.64 -3.33
C LYS A 316 8.32 -5.19 -3.51
N SER A 317 7.68 -4.44 -4.40
CA SER A 317 7.98 -3.02 -4.63
C SER A 317 7.62 -2.15 -3.43
N MET A 318 6.47 -2.38 -2.79
CA MET A 318 6.08 -1.70 -1.54
C MET A 318 7.08 -1.94 -0.41
N ILE A 319 7.47 -3.19 -0.18
CA ILE A 319 8.45 -3.55 0.85
C ILE A 319 9.80 -2.89 0.55
N THR A 320 10.23 -2.89 -0.71
CA THR A 320 11.48 -2.27 -1.15
C THR A 320 11.44 -0.75 -0.99
N ALA A 321 10.32 -0.10 -1.31
CA ALA A 321 10.18 1.35 -1.15
C ALA A 321 10.17 1.77 0.34
N ALA A 322 9.48 1.01 1.20
CA ALA A 322 9.49 1.22 2.64
C ALA A 322 10.90 1.05 3.23
N TRP A 323 11.59 -0.03 2.83
CA TRP A 323 12.99 -0.27 3.18
C TRP A 323 13.90 0.87 2.75
N TYR A 324 13.81 1.30 1.49
CA TYR A 324 14.65 2.34 0.92
C TYR A 324 14.45 3.68 1.63
N ARG A 325 13.19 4.07 1.90
CA ARG A 325 12.90 5.32 2.62
C ARG A 325 13.35 5.23 4.08
N GLY A 326 13.03 4.13 4.77
CA GLY A 326 13.34 3.95 6.20
C GLY A 326 14.81 3.68 6.50
N SER A 327 15.62 3.30 5.50
CA SER A 327 17.07 3.06 5.66
C SER A 327 17.92 4.28 5.32
N LYS A 328 17.34 5.31 4.70
CA LYS A 328 18.03 6.59 4.47
C LYS A 328 18.03 7.39 5.78
N ARG A 329 19.22 7.56 6.35
CA ARG A 329 19.49 8.53 7.42
C ARG A 329 19.53 9.94 6.84
#